data_AF-W2YRV9-F1
#
_entry.id   AF-W2YRV9-F1
#
_cell.length_a   1.000
_cell.length_b   1.000
_cell.length_c   1.000
_cell.angle_alpha   90.00
_cell.angle_beta   90.00
_cell.angle_gamma   90.00
#
_symmetry.space_group_name_H-M   'P 1'
#
loop_
_entity.id
_entity.type
_entity.pdbx_description
1 polymer ?
#
loop_
_entity_poly.entity_id
_entity_poly.type
_entity_poly.pdbx_seq_one_letter_code
_entity_poly.pdbx_strand_id
1 'polypeptide(L)'
;MVMLALHHSITVMRTNPTPTAPLLVSIEKALHVYFSSESSVLDAEDPVQFRSQMLLHDSDGSADDTERDDEVATPATVDNTLLGVSGESYTMQLAVILHAWHSTGTNPLVSLPSTTEETSIDGVTPEFTSRQRILEVSVDAIHSFITAIEGGTDKEVLTATTTLVDELGGARGLLTLLGFQQTVGSRTLAPLTLCQCLAAFAQRHTPGEPLTVGARAFSKHCARSSSGWWGELKGNDVAKNLRAETKVRELLAAATWKNIHSLPHAHATMEIRNALGYGARWDAETQNFRGFLEPPMLNGHEIKWRH
;
A
#
# COMPACT_ATOMS: atom_id res chain seq x y z
N MET A 1 -19.30 -41.58 -19.36
CA MET A 1 -18.10 -40.73 -19.41
C MET A 1 -18.50 -39.35 -18.91
N VAL A 2 -17.73 -38.83 -17.96
CA VAL A 2 -18.11 -37.85 -16.95
C VAL A 2 -18.55 -36.50 -17.53
N MET A 3 -19.70 -36.02 -17.08
CA MET A 3 -20.22 -34.67 -17.33
C MET A 3 -19.61 -33.74 -16.27
N LEU A 4 -18.64 -32.90 -16.65
CA LEU A 4 -18.06 -31.89 -15.74
C LEU A 4 -19.06 -30.75 -15.54
N ALA A 5 -19.59 -30.64 -14.33
CA ALA A 5 -20.34 -29.47 -13.88
C ALA A 5 -19.35 -28.35 -13.53
N LEU A 6 -19.36 -27.27 -14.31
CA LEU A 6 -18.73 -25.99 -13.98
C LEU A 6 -19.56 -25.32 -12.87
N HIS A 7 -19.14 -25.49 -11.61
CA HIS A 7 -19.61 -24.63 -10.52
C HIS A 7 -18.97 -23.25 -10.68
N HIS A 8 -19.73 -22.28 -11.18
CA HIS A 8 -19.43 -20.87 -10.99
C HIS A 8 -19.76 -20.52 -9.52
N SER A 9 -18.73 -20.35 -8.69
CA SER A 9 -18.90 -19.68 -7.40
C SER A 9 -19.18 -18.21 -7.66
N ILE A 10 -20.44 -17.81 -7.44
CA ILE A 10 -20.83 -16.41 -7.39
C ILE A 10 -20.27 -15.85 -6.07
N THR A 11 -19.16 -15.11 -6.15
CA THR A 11 -18.71 -14.26 -5.05
C THR A 11 -19.74 -13.16 -4.88
N VAL A 12 -20.61 -13.28 -3.88
CA VAL A 12 -21.49 -12.21 -3.45
C VAL A 12 -20.59 -11.09 -2.91
N MET A 13 -20.40 -10.02 -3.69
CA MET A 13 -19.81 -8.78 -3.17
C MET A 13 -20.70 -8.29 -2.04
N ARG A 14 -20.27 -8.49 -0.79
CA ARG A 14 -20.90 -7.86 0.37
C ARG A 14 -20.66 -6.36 0.21
N THR A 15 -21.72 -5.62 -0.10
CA THR A 15 -21.68 -4.17 -0.12
C THR A 15 -21.45 -3.69 1.31
N ASN A 16 -20.25 -3.20 1.60
CA ASN A 16 -19.97 -2.54 2.87
C ASN A 16 -20.94 -1.35 3.03
N PRO A 17 -21.53 -1.14 4.21
CA PRO A 17 -22.42 0.00 4.43
C PRO A 17 -21.65 1.29 4.13
N THR A 18 -22.25 2.16 3.31
CA THR A 18 -21.68 3.48 2.98
C THR A 18 -21.46 4.24 4.29
N PRO A 19 -20.23 4.73 4.57
CA PRO A 19 -19.93 5.40 5.82
C PRO A 19 -20.86 6.58 6.09
N THR A 20 -21.31 6.73 7.33
CA THR A 20 -21.87 8.02 7.73
C THR A 20 -20.71 9.00 7.79
N ALA A 21 -20.70 9.97 6.86
CA ALA A 21 -19.62 10.95 6.73
C ALA A 21 -19.14 11.57 8.06
N PRO A 22 -20.00 11.84 9.07
CA PRO A 22 -19.56 12.40 10.34
C PRO A 22 -18.64 11.49 11.18
N LEU A 23 -18.94 10.19 11.27
CA LEU A 23 -18.13 9.26 12.09
C LEU A 23 -16.75 9.04 11.45
N LEU A 24 -16.72 8.85 10.13
CA LEU A 24 -15.48 8.69 9.38
C LEU A 24 -14.52 9.87 9.60
N VAL A 25 -15.05 11.10 9.52
CA VAL A 25 -14.27 12.33 9.77
C VAL A 25 -13.77 12.41 11.21
N SER A 26 -14.56 11.99 12.21
CA SER A 26 -14.12 11.94 13.60
C SER A 26 -12.96 10.97 13.82
N ILE A 27 -13.01 9.78 13.19
CA ILE A 27 -11.93 8.79 13.26
C ILE A 27 -10.66 9.33 12.61
N GLU A 28 -10.78 9.90 11.41
CA GLU A 28 -9.64 10.48 10.70
C GLU A 28 -8.99 11.61 11.54
N LYS A 29 -9.82 12.50 12.11
CA LYS A 29 -9.34 13.59 12.96
C LYS A 29 -8.60 13.07 14.20
N ALA A 30 -9.09 11.99 14.83
CA ALA A 30 -8.42 11.36 15.96
C ALA A 30 -7.03 10.82 15.58
N LEU A 31 -6.93 10.13 14.44
CA LEU A 31 -5.66 9.67 13.88
C LEU A 31 -4.72 10.84 13.57
N HIS A 32 -5.23 11.92 12.99
CA HIS A 32 -4.45 13.13 12.72
C HIS A 32 -3.91 13.76 14.01
N VAL A 33 -4.71 13.84 15.08
CA VAL A 33 -4.27 14.30 16.41
C VAL A 33 -3.14 13.42 16.94
N TYR A 34 -3.26 12.09 16.82
CA TYR A 34 -2.22 11.16 17.24
C TYR A 34 -0.91 11.36 16.46
N PHE A 35 -0.96 11.36 15.12
CA PHE A 35 0.25 11.53 14.31
C PHE A 35 0.85 12.94 14.40
N SER A 36 0.05 13.97 14.69
CA SER A 36 0.56 15.33 14.92
C SER A 36 1.17 15.53 16.31
N SER A 37 1.02 14.56 17.21
CA SER A 37 1.53 14.65 18.58
C SER A 37 3.01 14.26 18.69
N GLU A 38 3.58 14.41 19.89
CA GLU A 38 4.91 13.91 20.25
C GLU A 38 4.89 12.44 20.74
N SER A 39 3.76 11.75 20.58
CA SER A 39 3.64 10.33 20.98
C SER A 39 4.58 9.47 20.14
N SER A 40 5.33 8.58 20.79
CA SER A 40 6.10 7.59 20.06
C SER A 40 5.15 6.58 19.40
N VAL A 41 5.46 6.18 18.18
CA VAL A 41 4.76 5.08 17.49
C VAL A 41 5.56 3.82 17.78
N LEU A 42 4.99 2.92 18.58
CA LEU A 42 5.63 1.65 18.93
C LEU A 42 6.01 0.85 17.66
N ASP A 43 7.11 0.12 17.71
CA ASP A 43 7.69 -0.67 16.61
C ASP A 43 8.16 0.13 15.37
N ALA A 44 7.94 1.44 15.28
CA ALA A 44 8.50 2.26 14.21
C ALA A 44 10.02 2.38 14.36
N GLU A 45 10.76 2.20 13.28
CA GLU A 45 12.23 2.37 13.29
C GLU A 45 12.63 3.84 13.47
N ASP A 46 11.87 4.74 12.87
CA ASP A 46 11.91 6.19 13.14
C ASP A 46 10.48 6.66 13.42
N PRO A 47 10.08 6.77 14.71
CA PRO A 47 8.73 7.21 15.06
C PRO A 47 8.37 8.59 14.53
N VAL A 48 9.31 9.53 14.46
CA VAL A 48 9.04 10.91 14.02
C VAL A 48 8.78 10.93 12.52
N GLN A 49 9.67 10.29 11.74
CA GLN A 49 9.49 10.15 10.30
C GLN A 49 8.24 9.34 9.96
N PHE A 50 7.92 8.30 10.75
CA PHE A 50 6.70 7.52 10.56
C PHE A 50 5.47 8.41 10.71
N ARG A 51 5.38 9.20 11.79
CA ARG A 51 4.27 10.14 12.00
C ARG A 51 4.16 11.17 10.88
N SER A 52 5.27 11.79 10.49
CA SER A 52 5.23 12.82 9.44
C SER A 52 4.77 12.26 8.10
N GLN A 53 5.19 11.04 7.76
CA GLN A 53 4.81 10.37 6.53
C GLN A 53 3.32 9.96 6.54
N MET A 54 2.77 9.57 7.70
CA MET A 54 1.35 9.24 7.87
C MET A 54 0.40 10.45 7.70
N LEU A 55 0.93 11.67 7.85
CA LEU A 55 0.18 12.93 7.68
C LEU A 55 0.20 13.51 6.27
N LEU A 56 0.98 12.94 5.35
CA LEU A 56 1.07 13.46 3.99
C LEU A 56 -0.23 13.25 3.22
N HIS A 57 -0.66 14.27 2.48
CA HIS A 57 -1.67 14.14 1.44
C HIS A 57 -1.00 14.10 0.06
N ASP A 58 -1.59 13.36 -0.88
CA ASP A 58 -1.07 13.27 -2.24
C ASP A 58 -1.07 14.62 -2.98
N SER A 59 -1.88 15.60 -2.55
CA SER A 59 -1.85 16.97 -3.06
C SER A 59 -0.56 17.73 -2.72
N ASP A 60 0.16 17.32 -1.68
CA ASP A 60 1.24 18.12 -1.08
C ASP A 60 2.57 18.03 -1.86
N GLY A 61 2.62 17.20 -2.91
CA GLY A 61 3.81 16.95 -3.73
C GLY A 61 3.79 17.52 -5.16
N SER A 62 2.70 18.14 -5.63
CA SER A 62 2.61 18.66 -7.01
C SER A 62 3.02 20.13 -7.09
N ALA A 63 4.22 20.40 -7.62
CA ALA A 63 4.67 21.76 -7.94
C ALA A 63 4.24 22.25 -9.34
N ASP A 64 3.28 21.60 -9.99
CA ASP A 64 2.81 21.97 -11.33
C ASP A 64 1.27 21.85 -11.41
N ASP A 65 0.60 22.98 -11.22
CA ASP A 65 -0.84 23.16 -11.41
C ASP A 65 -1.14 23.36 -12.91
N THR A 66 -0.92 22.33 -13.72
CA THR A 66 -1.44 22.31 -15.09
C THR A 66 -2.31 21.08 -15.32
N GLU A 67 -3.62 21.35 -15.41
CA GLU A 67 -4.71 20.51 -15.92
C GLU A 67 -4.64 19.02 -15.53
N ARG A 68 -5.01 18.72 -14.28
CA ARG A 68 -5.50 17.38 -13.94
C ARG A 68 -6.88 17.22 -14.57
N ASP A 69 -7.06 16.19 -15.41
CA ASP A 69 -8.39 15.66 -15.67
C ASP A 69 -9.06 15.42 -14.31
N ASP A 70 -10.27 15.93 -14.13
CA ASP A 70 -11.13 15.70 -12.95
C ASP A 70 -11.50 14.20 -12.89
N GLU A 71 -10.53 13.34 -12.60
CA GLU A 71 -10.78 11.98 -12.20
C GLU A 71 -11.39 12.08 -10.80
N VAL A 72 -12.73 12.02 -10.74
CA VAL A 72 -13.51 12.04 -9.49
C VAL A 72 -12.86 11.04 -8.53
N ALA A 73 -12.23 11.55 -7.47
CA ALA A 73 -11.58 10.72 -6.46
C ALA A 73 -12.58 9.67 -5.98
N THR A 74 -12.32 8.40 -6.31
CA THR A 74 -13.14 7.30 -5.82
C THR A 74 -12.97 7.21 -4.31
N PRO A 75 -14.05 7.25 -3.52
CA PRO A 75 -13.94 7.20 -2.06
C PRO A 75 -13.12 5.98 -1.63
N ALA A 76 -12.25 6.16 -0.62
CA ALA A 76 -11.54 5.04 -0.02
C ALA A 76 -12.53 3.95 0.44
N THR A 77 -12.25 2.71 0.03
CA THR A 77 -12.95 1.51 0.50
C THR A 77 -11.94 0.61 1.20
N VAL A 78 -12.43 -0.31 2.04
CA VAL A 78 -11.58 -1.34 2.67
C VAL A 78 -10.74 -2.08 1.62
N ASP A 79 -11.35 -2.46 0.50
CA ASP A 79 -10.67 -3.18 -0.57
C ASP A 79 -9.56 -2.33 -1.22
N ASN A 80 -9.81 -1.05 -1.48
CA ASN A 80 -8.81 -0.13 -2.06
C ASN A 80 -7.71 0.30 -1.07
N THR A 81 -7.92 0.15 0.24
CA THR A 81 -6.83 0.32 1.22
C THR A 81 -5.94 -0.92 1.26
N LEU A 82 -6.55 -2.10 1.23
CA LEU A 82 -5.83 -3.37 1.37
C LEU A 82 -5.11 -3.76 0.06
N LEU A 83 -5.75 -3.51 -1.08
CA LEU A 83 -5.23 -3.70 -2.42
C LEU A 83 -4.85 -2.35 -3.03
N GLY A 84 -3.89 -2.37 -3.93
CA GLY A 84 -3.40 -1.18 -4.59
C GLY A 84 -2.62 -0.25 -3.66
N VAL A 85 -2.13 0.84 -4.24
CA VAL A 85 -1.60 2.00 -3.54
C VAL A 85 -2.56 3.16 -3.78
N SER A 86 -3.40 3.44 -2.79
CA SER A 86 -4.39 4.52 -2.83
C SER A 86 -3.73 5.90 -2.79
N GLY A 87 -4.37 6.88 -3.42
CA GLY A 87 -3.97 8.29 -3.31
C GLY A 87 -4.61 9.04 -2.14
N GLU A 88 -5.48 8.37 -1.37
CA GLU A 88 -6.04 8.92 -0.14
C GLU A 88 -4.98 8.98 0.97
N SER A 89 -5.13 9.91 1.92
CA SER A 89 -4.23 10.01 3.07
C SER A 89 -4.21 8.70 3.86
N TYR A 90 -3.08 8.39 4.51
CA TYR A 90 -3.01 7.17 5.32
C TYR A 90 -3.96 7.21 6.52
N THR A 91 -4.24 8.41 7.07
CA THR A 91 -5.25 8.59 8.11
C THR A 91 -6.65 8.26 7.60
N MET A 92 -7.01 8.68 6.38
CA MET A 92 -8.30 8.34 5.76
C MET A 92 -8.41 6.83 5.49
N GLN A 93 -7.36 6.23 4.93
CA GLN A 93 -7.31 4.80 4.66
C GLN A 93 -7.52 3.96 5.94
N LEU A 94 -6.86 4.33 7.03
CA LEU A 94 -7.06 3.70 8.35
C LEU A 94 -8.46 3.99 8.90
N ALA A 95 -8.98 5.21 8.75
CA ALA A 95 -10.30 5.57 9.22
C ALA A 95 -11.39 4.72 8.55
N VAL A 96 -11.28 4.45 7.25
CA VAL A 96 -12.20 3.57 6.52
C VAL A 96 -12.19 2.15 7.08
N ILE A 97 -11.00 1.62 7.43
CA ILE A 97 -10.87 0.28 8.01
C ILE A 97 -11.50 0.23 9.41
N LEU A 98 -11.18 1.18 10.28
CA LEU A 98 -11.71 1.22 11.64
C LEU A 98 -13.22 1.43 11.64
N HIS A 99 -13.74 2.30 10.76
CA HIS A 99 -15.16 2.51 10.56
C HIS A 99 -15.87 1.23 10.11
N ALA A 100 -15.30 0.50 9.13
CA ALA A 100 -15.86 -0.75 8.66
C ALA A 100 -15.85 -1.83 9.75
N TRP A 101 -14.77 -1.91 10.53
CA TRP A 101 -14.66 -2.84 11.65
C TRP A 101 -15.74 -2.57 12.71
N HIS A 102 -15.89 -1.30 13.11
CA HIS A 102 -16.95 -0.86 14.03
C HIS A 102 -18.35 -1.20 13.49
N SER A 103 -18.63 -0.83 12.23
CA SER A 103 -19.98 -0.93 11.65
C SER A 103 -20.43 -2.37 11.42
N THR A 104 -19.49 -3.28 11.13
CA THR A 104 -19.80 -4.69 10.84
C THR A 104 -19.59 -5.61 12.03
N GLY A 105 -18.96 -5.12 13.10
CA GLY A 105 -18.49 -5.91 14.23
C GLY A 105 -17.46 -6.98 13.85
N THR A 106 -16.90 -6.93 12.65
CA THR A 106 -16.01 -7.96 12.08
C THR A 106 -14.70 -7.32 11.64
N ASN A 107 -13.57 -7.94 12.00
CA ASN A 107 -12.27 -7.48 11.53
C ASN A 107 -12.19 -7.55 9.99
N PRO A 108 -11.92 -6.43 9.28
CA PRO A 108 -11.89 -6.38 7.82
C PRO A 108 -10.88 -7.34 7.17
N LEU A 109 -9.84 -7.74 7.92
CA LEU A 109 -8.85 -8.71 7.43
C LEU A 109 -9.39 -10.14 7.33
N VAL A 110 -10.52 -10.47 7.98
CA VAL A 110 -11.15 -11.81 7.94
C VAL A 110 -11.79 -12.09 6.58
N SER A 111 -12.33 -11.05 5.93
CA SER A 111 -13.01 -11.16 4.63
C SER A 111 -12.06 -11.21 3.44
N LEU A 112 -10.79 -10.83 3.61
CA LEU A 112 -9.80 -11.04 2.58
C LEU A 112 -9.50 -12.54 2.48
N PRO A 113 -9.36 -13.10 1.25
CA PRO A 113 -8.78 -14.43 1.12
C PRO A 113 -7.50 -14.42 1.92
N SER A 114 -7.43 -15.30 2.92
CA SER A 114 -6.23 -15.48 3.72
C SER A 114 -5.06 -15.54 2.76
N THR A 115 -4.00 -14.78 3.01
CA THR A 115 -2.68 -15.07 2.47
C THR A 115 -2.24 -16.41 3.06
N THR A 116 -2.91 -17.49 2.69
CA THR A 116 -2.48 -18.87 2.87
C THR A 116 -1.24 -19.08 1.99
N GLU A 117 -0.53 -20.18 2.22
CA GLU A 117 0.66 -20.61 1.45
C GLU A 117 0.51 -20.41 -0.08
N GLU A 118 -0.72 -20.44 -0.61
CA GLU A 118 -1.10 -20.22 -2.03
C GLU A 118 -0.80 -18.81 -2.58
N THR A 119 -0.55 -17.81 -1.74
CA THR A 119 -0.15 -16.45 -2.15
C THR A 119 1.32 -16.15 -1.82
N SER A 120 2.07 -17.14 -1.32
CA SER A 120 3.48 -16.94 -1.01
C SER A 120 4.26 -16.65 -2.30
N ILE A 121 5.06 -15.58 -2.25
CA ILE A 121 5.97 -15.24 -3.34
C ILE A 121 7.17 -16.17 -3.21
N ASP A 122 7.52 -16.90 -4.28
CA ASP A 122 8.69 -17.78 -4.25
C ASP A 122 9.94 -17.05 -3.79
N GLY A 123 10.65 -17.65 -2.83
CA GLY A 123 11.85 -17.09 -2.22
C GLY A 123 11.61 -16.03 -1.14
N VAL A 124 10.35 -15.76 -0.79
CA VAL A 124 9.97 -14.89 0.33
C VAL A 124 9.39 -15.73 1.46
N THR A 125 10.01 -15.66 2.64
CA THR A 125 9.51 -16.36 3.83
C THR A 125 8.48 -15.48 4.54
N PRO A 126 7.18 -15.83 4.50
CA PRO A 126 6.15 -15.03 5.16
C PRO A 126 6.30 -15.08 6.68
N GLU A 127 5.90 -14.01 7.35
CA GLU A 127 5.75 -13.94 8.79
C GLU A 127 4.36 -13.41 9.13
N PHE A 128 3.60 -14.17 9.92
CA PHE A 128 2.18 -13.88 10.16
C PHE A 128 1.91 -13.23 11.52
N THR A 129 2.94 -12.93 12.31
CA THR A 129 2.82 -12.50 13.71
C THR A 129 1.99 -11.23 13.86
N SER A 130 2.23 -10.21 13.03
CA SER A 130 1.42 -8.98 13.06
C SER A 130 -0.02 -9.22 12.61
N ARG A 131 -0.24 -10.03 11.54
CA ARG A 131 -1.59 -10.33 11.06
C ARG A 131 -2.40 -11.11 12.11
N GLN A 132 -1.79 -12.10 12.75
CA GLN A 132 -2.41 -12.86 13.84
C GLN A 132 -2.82 -11.94 14.98
N ARG A 133 -1.91 -11.07 15.43
CA ARG A 133 -2.21 -10.05 16.46
C ARG A 133 -3.42 -9.21 16.08
N ILE A 134 -3.45 -8.65 14.87
CA ILE A 134 -4.58 -7.84 14.41
C ILE A 134 -5.89 -8.64 14.42
N LEU A 135 -5.87 -9.90 13.97
CA LEU A 135 -7.06 -10.77 13.96
C LEU A 135 -7.57 -11.10 15.38
N GLU A 136 -6.69 -11.05 16.39
CA GLU A 136 -7.03 -11.29 17.80
C GLU A 136 -7.53 -10.04 18.55
N VAL A 137 -7.37 -8.84 17.98
CA VAL A 137 -7.89 -7.61 18.58
C VAL A 137 -9.41 -7.69 18.70
N SER A 138 -9.91 -7.47 19.91
CA SER A 138 -11.35 -7.50 20.18
C SER A 138 -12.05 -6.33 19.48
N VAL A 139 -13.26 -6.58 18.98
CA VAL A 139 -14.15 -5.52 18.50
C VAL A 139 -14.45 -4.49 19.59
N ASP A 140 -14.41 -4.89 20.87
CA ASP A 140 -14.63 -3.99 22.01
C ASP A 140 -13.58 -2.88 22.11
N ALA A 141 -12.35 -3.14 21.65
CA ALA A 141 -11.31 -2.12 21.56
C ALA A 141 -11.71 -1.01 20.58
N ILE A 142 -12.22 -1.42 19.41
CA ILE A 142 -12.70 -0.52 18.37
C ILE A 142 -13.90 0.28 18.89
N HIS A 143 -14.88 -0.37 19.50
CA HIS A 143 -16.06 0.30 20.07
C HIS A 143 -15.68 1.28 21.20
N SER A 144 -14.74 0.91 22.06
CA SER A 144 -14.25 1.77 23.14
C SER A 144 -13.53 3.00 22.59
N PHE A 145 -12.71 2.82 21.57
CA PHE A 145 -12.07 3.93 20.85
C PHE A 145 -13.11 4.88 20.24
N ILE A 146 -14.07 4.36 19.48
CA ILE A 146 -15.11 5.18 18.85
C ILE A 146 -15.90 5.97 19.90
N THR A 147 -16.31 5.31 20.99
CA THR A 147 -17.04 5.96 22.09
C THR A 147 -16.21 7.09 22.71
N ALA A 148 -14.89 6.91 22.85
CA ALA A 148 -14.02 7.91 23.47
C ALA A 148 -13.77 9.13 22.57
N ILE A 149 -13.74 8.97 21.25
CA ILE A 149 -13.52 10.10 20.33
C ILE A 149 -14.82 10.88 20.06
N GLU A 150 -15.98 10.26 20.24
CA GLU A 150 -17.29 10.93 20.13
C GLU A 150 -17.58 11.79 21.37
N GLY A 151 -17.06 13.02 21.36
CA GLY A 151 -17.31 14.02 22.41
C GLY A 151 -16.18 14.20 23.43
N GLY A 152 -15.06 13.49 23.25
CA GLY A 152 -13.85 13.67 24.04
C GLY A 152 -13.10 14.97 23.71
N THR A 153 -12.35 15.47 24.69
CA THR A 153 -11.35 16.53 24.51
C THR A 153 -10.14 16.02 23.72
N ASP A 154 -9.33 16.90 23.14
CA ASP A 154 -8.12 16.50 22.38
C ASP A 154 -7.19 15.58 23.17
N LYS A 155 -7.10 15.75 24.50
CA LYS A 155 -6.30 14.88 25.38
C LYS A 155 -6.89 13.48 25.52
N GLU A 156 -8.21 13.38 25.65
CA GLU A 156 -8.92 12.10 25.73
C GLU A 156 -8.86 11.37 24.38
N VAL A 157 -9.07 12.09 23.28
CA VAL A 157 -8.91 11.60 21.91
C VAL A 157 -7.50 11.05 21.70
N LEU A 158 -6.48 11.82 22.07
CA LEU A 158 -5.09 11.38 21.96
C LEU A 158 -4.84 10.11 22.79
N THR A 159 -5.29 10.07 24.03
CA THR A 159 -5.13 8.90 24.92
C THR A 159 -5.80 7.66 24.32
N ALA A 160 -7.05 7.78 23.87
CA ALA A 160 -7.79 6.69 23.27
C ALA A 160 -7.15 6.20 21.97
N THR A 161 -6.68 7.12 21.13
CA THR A 161 -6.00 6.78 19.87
C THR A 161 -4.68 6.07 20.13
N THR A 162 -3.88 6.55 21.11
CA THR A 162 -2.63 5.88 21.52
C THR A 162 -2.89 4.46 22.01
N THR A 163 -3.88 4.27 22.90
CA THR A 163 -4.25 2.93 23.39
C THR A 163 -4.64 2.01 22.24
N LEU A 164 -5.48 2.48 21.31
CA LEU A 164 -5.86 1.68 20.14
C LEU A 164 -4.64 1.33 19.28
N VAL A 165 -3.76 2.29 18.97
CA VAL A 165 -2.55 2.03 18.16
C VAL A 165 -1.64 1.00 18.84
N ASP A 166 -1.47 1.07 20.15
CA ASP A 166 -0.69 0.09 20.91
C ASP A 166 -1.34 -1.31 20.88
N GLU A 167 -2.67 -1.40 21.02
CA GLU A 167 -3.42 -2.67 20.91
C GLU A 167 -3.34 -3.28 19.51
N LEU A 168 -3.32 -2.45 18.47
CA LEU A 168 -3.09 -2.89 17.09
C LEU A 168 -1.64 -3.38 16.88
N GLY A 169 -0.72 -3.10 17.81
CA GLY A 169 0.69 -3.46 17.71
C GLY A 169 1.55 -2.40 17.02
N GLY A 170 1.25 -1.12 17.28
CA GLY A 170 2.04 0.01 16.84
C GLY A 170 2.11 0.17 15.32
N ALA A 171 3.22 0.73 14.84
CA ALA A 171 3.49 0.95 13.42
C ALA A 171 3.36 -0.33 12.60
N ARG A 172 3.79 -1.48 13.13
CA ARG A 172 3.69 -2.74 12.40
C ARG A 172 2.24 -3.14 12.16
N GLY A 173 1.39 -2.98 13.17
CA GLY A 173 -0.05 -3.18 13.08
C GLY A 173 -0.74 -2.25 12.09
N LEU A 174 -0.38 -0.96 12.14
CA LEU A 174 -0.90 0.05 11.20
C LEU A 174 -0.57 -0.31 9.75
N LEU A 175 0.67 -0.71 9.47
CA LEU A 175 1.08 -1.15 8.14
C LEU A 175 0.31 -2.40 7.69
N THR A 176 0.04 -3.35 8.60
CA THR A 176 -0.78 -4.53 8.31
C THR A 176 -2.22 -4.14 7.94
N LEU A 177 -2.81 -3.15 8.62
CA LEU A 177 -4.11 -2.60 8.22
C LEU A 177 -4.04 -1.89 6.87
N LEU A 178 -2.92 -1.24 6.52
CA LEU A 178 -2.68 -0.67 5.19
C LEU A 178 -2.35 -1.73 4.10
N GLY A 179 -2.47 -3.02 4.40
CA GLY A 179 -2.26 -4.11 3.45
C GLY A 179 -0.78 -4.45 3.19
N PHE A 180 0.16 -3.94 4.00
CA PHE A 180 1.56 -4.36 3.91
C PHE A 180 1.75 -5.69 4.62
N GLN A 181 2.25 -6.67 3.86
CA GLN A 181 2.59 -7.99 4.36
C GLN A 181 3.85 -7.94 5.21
N GLN A 182 3.99 -8.90 6.12
CA GLN A 182 5.18 -9.10 6.92
C GLN A 182 5.89 -10.38 6.47
N THR A 183 7.21 -10.29 6.33
CA THR A 183 8.09 -11.37 5.91
C THR A 183 9.39 -11.30 6.71
N VAL A 184 10.19 -12.36 6.69
CA VAL A 184 11.55 -12.28 7.24
C VAL A 184 12.32 -11.17 6.51
N GLY A 185 12.84 -10.20 7.26
CA GLY A 185 13.53 -9.02 6.73
C GLY A 185 12.65 -7.81 6.43
N SER A 186 11.33 -7.89 6.70
CA SER A 186 10.46 -6.72 6.70
C SER A 186 10.95 -5.67 7.69
N ARG A 187 10.80 -4.40 7.29
CA ARG A 187 11.13 -3.21 8.05
C ARG A 187 9.85 -2.47 8.44
N THR A 188 9.91 -1.71 9.52
CA THR A 188 8.75 -0.97 10.06
C THR A 188 8.97 0.53 9.85
N LEU A 189 8.99 0.90 8.57
CA LEU A 189 9.02 2.28 8.09
C LEU A 189 7.65 2.65 7.53
N ALA A 190 7.33 3.94 7.50
CA ALA A 190 6.10 4.38 6.85
C ALA A 190 6.22 4.25 5.32
N PRO A 191 5.12 3.95 4.61
CA PRO A 191 5.14 3.72 3.18
C PRO A 191 5.17 5.02 2.37
N LEU A 192 5.75 4.96 1.17
CA LEU A 192 5.71 6.08 0.21
C LEU A 192 4.29 6.27 -0.31
N THR A 193 3.84 7.52 -0.41
CA THR A 193 2.52 7.82 -0.97
C THR A 193 2.47 7.51 -2.47
N LEU A 194 1.27 7.44 -3.06
CA LEU A 194 1.10 7.25 -4.49
C LEU A 194 1.77 8.39 -5.28
N CYS A 195 1.61 9.65 -4.86
CA CYS A 195 2.29 10.78 -5.48
C CYS A 195 3.81 10.71 -5.36
N GLN A 196 4.37 10.30 -4.22
CA GLN A 196 5.82 10.10 -4.11
C GLN A 196 6.31 9.00 -5.05
N CYS A 197 5.58 7.88 -5.15
CA CYS A 197 5.90 6.79 -6.08
C CYS A 197 5.93 7.28 -7.53
N LEU A 198 4.93 8.05 -7.95
CA LEU A 198 4.81 8.58 -9.31
C LEU A 198 5.83 9.69 -9.61
N ALA A 199 6.06 10.60 -8.67
CA ALA A 199 7.06 11.65 -8.79
C ALA A 199 8.46 11.06 -8.97
N ALA A 200 8.82 10.07 -8.15
CA ALA A 200 10.08 9.34 -8.26
C ALA A 200 10.23 8.64 -9.61
N PHE A 201 9.14 8.06 -10.13
CA PHE A 201 9.11 7.40 -11.44
C PHE A 201 9.31 8.40 -12.60
N ALA A 202 8.76 9.61 -12.46
CA ALA A 202 8.79 10.68 -13.45
C ALA A 202 10.09 11.50 -13.45
N GLN A 203 11.00 11.30 -12.48
CA GLN A 203 12.28 11.98 -12.45
C GLN A 203 13.09 11.73 -13.74
N ARG A 204 13.82 12.75 -14.20
CA ARG A 204 14.76 12.58 -15.31
C ARG A 204 16.01 11.85 -14.83
N HIS A 205 16.50 10.92 -15.65
CA HIS A 205 17.73 10.19 -15.35
C HIS A 205 18.96 11.12 -15.34
N THR A 206 19.00 12.08 -16.28
CA THR A 206 19.94 13.21 -16.30
C THR A 206 19.21 14.44 -16.85
N PRO A 207 19.65 15.69 -16.56
CA PRO A 207 18.92 16.90 -16.96
C PRO A 207 18.64 17.01 -18.47
N GLY A 208 19.53 16.46 -19.31
CA GLY A 208 19.43 16.49 -20.77
C GLY A 208 18.76 15.27 -21.41
N GLU A 209 18.41 14.23 -20.63
CA GLU A 209 17.70 13.06 -21.16
C GLU A 209 16.18 13.31 -21.16
N PRO A 210 15.49 13.13 -22.31
CA PRO A 210 14.04 13.33 -22.39
C PRO A 210 13.23 12.18 -21.76
N LEU A 211 13.85 11.02 -21.53
CA LEU A 211 13.20 9.88 -20.89
C LEU A 211 13.34 9.92 -19.37
N THR A 212 12.25 9.60 -18.68
CA THR A 212 12.25 9.45 -17.23
C THR A 212 13.00 8.19 -16.79
N VAL A 213 13.42 8.14 -15.52
CA VAL A 213 14.00 6.93 -14.92
C VAL A 213 13.07 5.73 -15.07
N GLY A 214 11.77 5.95 -14.88
CA GLY A 214 10.72 4.97 -15.08
C GLY A 214 10.63 4.46 -16.50
N ALA A 215 10.59 5.35 -17.50
CA ALA A 215 10.52 4.97 -18.91
C ALA A 215 11.76 4.19 -19.37
N ARG A 216 12.95 4.52 -18.84
CA ARG A 216 14.18 3.76 -19.12
C ARG A 216 14.17 2.38 -18.47
N ALA A 217 13.58 2.23 -17.30
CA ALA A 217 13.40 0.91 -16.69
C ALA A 217 12.38 0.10 -17.50
N PHE A 218 11.25 0.69 -17.85
CA PHE A 218 10.19 0.06 -18.63
C PHE A 218 10.72 -0.44 -20.00
N SER A 219 11.52 0.38 -20.70
CA SER A 219 12.11 0.00 -22.00
C SER A 219 12.95 -1.28 -21.93
N LYS A 220 13.69 -1.48 -20.83
CA LYS A 220 14.48 -2.68 -20.61
C LYS A 220 13.58 -3.90 -20.44
N HIS A 221 12.47 -3.77 -19.73
CA HIS A 221 11.52 -4.88 -19.54
C HIS A 221 10.77 -5.21 -20.84
N CYS A 222 10.30 -4.21 -21.59
CA CYS A 222 9.72 -4.43 -22.93
C CYS A 222 10.67 -5.17 -23.88
N ALA A 223 11.97 -4.89 -23.82
CA ALA A 223 12.96 -5.50 -24.71
C ALA A 223 13.48 -6.88 -24.25
N ARG A 224 13.41 -7.17 -22.94
CA ARG A 224 14.02 -8.36 -22.35
C ARG A 224 13.00 -9.42 -21.92
N SER A 225 11.79 -9.03 -21.57
CA SER A 225 10.78 -9.96 -21.09
C SER A 225 10.20 -10.75 -22.26
N SER A 226 10.35 -12.08 -22.21
CA SER A 226 9.82 -12.98 -23.24
C SER A 226 8.29 -13.12 -23.22
N SER A 227 7.61 -12.73 -22.14
CA SER A 227 6.16 -12.90 -21.99
C SER A 227 5.33 -11.88 -22.79
N GLY A 228 5.94 -10.76 -23.18
CA GLY A 228 5.23 -9.63 -23.80
C GLY A 228 4.30 -8.87 -22.85
N TRP A 229 4.23 -9.23 -21.55
CA TRP A 229 3.31 -8.65 -20.57
C TRP A 229 3.51 -7.13 -20.39
N TRP A 230 4.77 -6.69 -20.40
CA TRP A 230 5.12 -5.27 -20.34
C TRP A 230 4.67 -4.49 -21.59
N GLY A 231 4.36 -5.17 -22.69
CA GLY A 231 4.01 -4.56 -23.96
C GLY A 231 5.21 -3.96 -24.68
N GLU A 232 4.93 -3.02 -25.57
CA GLU A 232 5.93 -2.39 -26.43
C GLU A 232 6.11 -0.90 -26.11
N LEU A 233 7.36 -0.45 -26.14
CA LEU A 233 7.69 0.96 -25.99
C LEU A 233 7.94 1.61 -27.37
N LYS A 234 6.89 2.18 -27.96
CA LYS A 234 6.91 2.84 -29.29
C LYS A 234 6.51 4.32 -29.19
N GLY A 235 7.00 5.12 -30.15
CA GLY A 235 6.71 6.55 -30.27
C GLY A 235 7.90 7.45 -29.97
N ASN A 236 7.66 8.76 -29.93
CA ASN A 236 8.63 9.75 -29.44
C ASN A 236 8.77 9.67 -27.91
N ASP A 237 9.73 10.39 -27.34
CA ASP A 237 10.06 10.24 -25.91
C ASP A 237 8.93 10.66 -24.98
N VAL A 238 8.10 11.64 -25.37
CA VAL A 238 6.85 11.99 -24.65
C VAL A 238 5.89 10.81 -24.62
N ALA A 239 5.62 10.19 -25.77
CA ALA A 239 4.74 9.02 -25.86
C ALA A 239 5.30 7.81 -25.08
N LYS A 240 6.63 7.65 -25.04
CA LYS A 240 7.27 6.59 -24.25
C LYS A 240 7.12 6.83 -22.75
N ASN A 241 7.32 8.05 -22.28
CA ASN A 241 7.12 8.41 -20.88
C ASN A 241 5.67 8.17 -20.46
N LEU A 242 4.71 8.62 -21.27
CA LEU A 242 3.29 8.41 -21.00
C LEU A 242 2.93 6.92 -20.90
N ARG A 243 3.39 6.08 -21.84
CA ARG A 243 3.16 4.63 -21.80
C ARG A 243 3.75 3.98 -20.56
N ALA A 244 4.95 4.38 -20.16
CA ALA A 244 5.60 3.86 -18.96
C ALA A 244 4.84 4.28 -17.69
N GLU A 245 4.36 5.52 -17.64
CA GLU A 245 3.55 6.03 -16.54
C GLU A 245 2.21 5.30 -16.44
N THR A 246 1.51 5.09 -17.56
CA THR A 246 0.28 4.28 -17.60
C THR A 246 0.54 2.89 -17.02
N LYS A 247 1.65 2.24 -17.39
CA LYS A 247 1.99 0.90 -16.87
C LYS A 247 2.25 0.90 -15.37
N VAL A 248 2.97 1.89 -14.82
CA VAL A 248 3.22 1.93 -13.37
C VAL A 248 1.95 2.25 -12.59
N ARG A 249 1.06 3.10 -13.12
CA ARG A 249 -0.26 3.38 -12.54
C ARG A 249 -1.13 2.11 -12.50
N GLU A 250 -1.17 1.35 -13.59
CA GLU A 250 -1.84 0.03 -13.63
C GLU A 250 -1.29 -0.91 -12.55
N LEU A 251 0.04 -0.97 -12.38
CA LEU A 251 0.67 -1.81 -11.36
C LEU A 251 0.34 -1.36 -9.93
N LEU A 252 0.40 -0.05 -9.67
CA LEU A 252 0.08 0.54 -8.36
C LEU A 252 -1.39 0.31 -8.01
N ALA A 253 -2.32 0.47 -8.97
CA ALA A 253 -3.74 0.24 -8.74
C ALA A 253 -4.08 -1.25 -8.56
N ALA A 254 -3.41 -2.15 -9.29
CA ALA A 254 -3.67 -3.59 -9.26
C ALA A 254 -2.76 -4.36 -8.28
N ALA A 255 -2.05 -3.67 -7.37
CA ALA A 255 -1.17 -4.33 -6.41
C ALA A 255 -1.98 -5.23 -5.47
N THR A 256 -1.62 -6.50 -5.36
CA THR A 256 -2.22 -7.44 -4.41
C THR A 256 -1.26 -7.81 -3.29
N TRP A 257 0.00 -7.40 -3.42
CA TRP A 257 1.04 -7.61 -2.42
C TRP A 257 1.87 -6.34 -2.28
N LYS A 258 2.12 -5.94 -1.03
CA LYS A 258 2.90 -4.77 -0.65
C LYS A 258 3.81 -5.15 0.52
N ASN A 259 5.05 -4.69 0.53
CA ASN A 259 5.96 -4.88 1.67
C ASN A 259 7.02 -3.76 1.68
N ILE A 260 7.59 -3.51 2.86
CA ILE A 260 8.81 -2.73 3.03
C ILE A 260 9.83 -3.64 3.68
N HIS A 261 10.95 -3.90 3.01
CA HIS A 261 11.95 -4.85 3.51
C HIS A 261 13.36 -4.44 3.10
N SER A 262 14.36 -4.98 3.81
CA SER A 262 15.75 -4.85 3.40
C SER A 262 16.06 -5.78 2.23
N LEU A 263 16.83 -5.29 1.28
CA LEU A 263 17.56 -6.16 0.36
C LEU A 263 18.94 -6.48 0.98
N PRO A 264 19.57 -7.63 0.64
CA PRO A 264 20.91 -7.95 1.13
C PRO A 264 21.88 -6.79 0.86
N HIS A 265 22.50 -6.26 1.92
CA HIS A 265 23.42 -5.12 1.89
C HIS A 265 22.86 -3.81 1.31
N ALA A 266 21.55 -3.58 1.42
CA ALA A 266 20.89 -2.42 0.81
C ALA A 266 19.86 -1.75 1.73
N HIS A 267 19.51 -0.53 1.33
CA HIS A 267 18.46 0.32 1.90
C HIS A 267 17.09 -0.38 1.92
N ALA A 268 16.22 0.08 2.81
CA ALA A 268 14.82 -0.35 2.83
C ALA A 268 14.18 -0.13 1.46
N THR A 269 13.48 -1.12 0.97
CA THR A 269 12.79 -1.08 -0.31
C THR A 269 11.30 -1.26 -0.06
N MET A 270 10.49 -0.32 -0.54
CA MET A 270 9.06 -0.52 -0.72
C MET A 270 8.84 -1.25 -2.04
N GLU A 271 8.20 -2.42 -1.97
CA GLU A 271 7.93 -3.28 -3.10
C GLU A 271 6.43 -3.56 -3.21
N ILE A 272 5.91 -3.46 -4.42
CA ILE A 272 4.52 -3.80 -4.74
C ILE A 272 4.49 -4.79 -5.90
N ARG A 273 3.54 -5.73 -5.84
CA ARG A 273 3.31 -6.71 -6.90
C ARG A 273 1.82 -6.92 -7.14
N ASN A 274 1.47 -7.16 -8.39
CA ASN A 274 0.13 -7.61 -8.77
C ASN A 274 0.00 -9.13 -8.60
N ALA A 275 -1.20 -9.64 -8.86
CA ALA A 275 -1.54 -11.06 -8.70
C ALA A 275 -0.71 -12.00 -9.60
N LEU A 276 -0.11 -11.49 -10.68
CA LEU A 276 0.74 -12.26 -11.59
C LEU A 276 2.21 -12.22 -11.17
N GLY A 277 2.55 -11.54 -10.08
CA GLY A 277 3.92 -11.41 -9.57
C GLY A 277 4.75 -10.30 -10.21
N TYR A 278 4.23 -9.59 -11.22
CA TYR A 278 4.87 -8.39 -11.77
C TYR A 278 4.80 -7.26 -10.76
N GLY A 279 5.85 -6.45 -10.68
CA GLY A 279 5.94 -5.43 -9.65
C GLY A 279 6.84 -4.26 -9.95
N ALA A 280 6.92 -3.38 -8.97
CA ALA A 280 7.76 -2.20 -8.96
C ALA A 280 8.31 -1.98 -7.55
N ARG A 281 9.46 -1.31 -7.47
CA ARG A 281 10.08 -1.02 -6.18
C ARG A 281 10.73 0.35 -6.12
N TRP A 282 10.65 0.94 -4.93
CA TRP A 282 11.22 2.22 -4.57
C TRP A 282 12.09 2.05 -3.33
N ASP A 283 13.10 2.89 -3.22
CA ASP A 283 13.86 3.04 -1.99
C ASP A 283 13.01 3.79 -0.97
N ALA A 284 12.71 3.17 0.17
CA ALA A 284 11.79 3.76 1.15
C ALA A 284 12.42 4.93 1.93
N GLU A 285 13.74 5.04 1.93
CA GLU A 285 14.47 6.09 2.65
C GLU A 285 14.75 7.29 1.73
N THR A 286 15.22 7.04 0.52
CA THR A 286 15.60 8.07 -0.46
C THR A 286 14.50 8.40 -1.47
N GLN A 287 13.37 7.69 -1.42
CA GLN A 287 12.21 7.85 -2.30
C GLN A 287 12.51 7.63 -3.79
N ASN A 288 13.65 7.02 -4.12
CA ASN A 288 14.05 6.82 -5.51
C ASN A 288 13.37 5.59 -6.12
N PHE A 289 12.89 5.72 -7.36
CA PHE A 289 12.43 4.56 -8.12
C PHE A 289 13.61 3.65 -8.46
N ARG A 290 13.54 2.37 -8.05
CA ARG A 290 14.64 1.42 -8.25
C ARG A 290 14.47 0.53 -9.48
N GLY A 291 13.23 0.31 -9.92
CA GLY A 291 12.95 -0.48 -11.11
C GLY A 291 11.74 -1.39 -10.99
N PHE A 292 11.43 -2.04 -12.10
CA PHE A 292 10.38 -3.04 -12.20
C PHE A 292 10.89 -4.43 -11.79
N LEU A 293 9.94 -5.32 -11.56
CA LEU A 293 10.14 -6.67 -11.09
C LEU A 293 9.30 -7.62 -11.94
N GLU A 294 9.92 -8.72 -12.31
CA GLU A 294 9.27 -9.82 -12.98
C GLU A 294 8.73 -10.80 -11.94
N PRO A 295 7.83 -11.70 -12.35
CA PRO A 295 7.38 -12.78 -11.49
C PRO A 295 8.59 -13.54 -10.94
N PRO A 296 8.53 -13.99 -9.68
CA PRO A 296 9.57 -14.82 -9.11
C PRO A 296 9.90 -15.99 -10.03
N MET A 297 11.19 -16.30 -10.14
CA MET A 297 11.67 -17.46 -10.89
C MET A 297 12.49 -18.32 -9.94
N LEU A 298 12.17 -19.61 -9.88
CA LEU A 298 13.00 -20.59 -9.18
C LEU A 298 14.43 -20.49 -9.72
N ASN A 299 15.41 -20.32 -8.83
CA ASN A 299 16.82 -20.15 -9.18
C ASN A 299 17.11 -18.94 -10.11
N GLY A 300 16.26 -17.92 -10.11
CA GLY A 300 16.46 -16.70 -10.92
C GLY A 300 17.85 -16.09 -10.72
N HIS A 301 18.42 -16.24 -9.52
CA HIS A 301 19.77 -15.78 -9.23
C HIS A 301 20.88 -16.46 -10.04
N GLU A 302 20.74 -17.75 -10.32
CA GLU A 302 21.72 -18.55 -11.07
C GLU A 302 21.76 -18.12 -12.55
N ILE A 303 20.61 -17.69 -13.08
CA ILE A 303 20.47 -17.22 -14.47
C ILE A 303 20.56 -15.69 -14.60
N LYS A 304 20.95 -14.99 -13.53
CA LYS A 304 21.01 -13.52 -13.45
C LYS A 304 19.69 -12.83 -13.82
N TRP A 305 18.56 -13.45 -13.47
CA TRP A 305 17.22 -12.91 -13.74
C TRP A 305 17.09 -12.53 -15.22
N ARG A 306 17.60 -13.37 -16.13
CA ARG A 306 17.37 -13.22 -17.56
C ARG A 306 15.96 -13.72 -17.85
N HIS A 307 15.12 -12.79 -18.27
CA HIS A 307 13.73 -12.99 -18.66
C HIS A 307 13.61 -13.30 -20.15
#